data_AF-I1YAQ5-F1
#
_entry.id   AF-I1YAQ5-F1
#
_cell.length_a   1.000
_cell.length_b   1.000
_cell.length_c   1.000
_cell.angle_alpha   90.00
_cell.angle_beta   90.00
_cell.angle_gamma   90.00
#
_symmetry.space_group_name_H-M   'P 1'
#
loop_
_entity.id
_entity.type
_entity.pdbx_description
1 polymer ?
#
loop_
_entity_poly.entity_id
_entity_poly.type
_entity_poly.pdbx_seq_one_letter_code
_entity_poly.pdbx_strand_id
1 'polypeptide(L)'
;SLWLFLSSEEQMCGTHRETKKIFCEVDRSLLCLLCSSSQEHRYHRHRPIEWAAEEHREKLLQKMQSLWEKACENHRNLNVETTRTRCWKDYVNLRLEAIRAEYQKMPAFHHEEEKHNLEMLKKKGKEIFHRLHLSKAKMAHRMEILRGMYEELNEMCHKPDVELLQAFGDILHRSESVLLHMPQPLNPELSAGPITGLRDRLNQFRVHITLHHEEANNDIFLYEILRSMCIGCDHQDVPYFTATPRSFLAWGVQTFTSGKYY
;
A
#
# COMPACT_ATOMS: atom_id res chain seq x y z
N SER A 1 -0.71 29.53 72.48
CA SER A 1 0.65 29.96 72.84
C SER A 1 1.30 30.66 71.66
N LEU A 2 1.15 31.99 71.54
CA LEU A 2 1.60 32.79 70.37
C LEU A 2 2.40 34.04 70.79
N TRP A 3 3.04 34.00 71.95
CA TRP A 3 3.94 35.04 72.45
C TRP A 3 5.35 34.46 72.67
N LEU A 4 5.93 33.85 71.65
CA LEU A 4 7.33 33.44 71.67
C LEU A 4 8.19 34.57 71.12
N PHE A 5 8.73 35.36 72.05
CA PHE A 5 10.00 36.08 72.01
C PHE A 5 10.48 36.63 70.64
N LEU A 6 10.04 37.84 70.31
CA LEU A 6 10.90 38.80 69.60
C LEU A 6 11.59 39.65 70.66
N SER A 7 12.90 39.87 70.53
CA SER A 7 13.70 40.54 71.56
C SER A 7 13.16 41.96 71.83
N SER A 8 13.16 42.38 73.09
CA SER A 8 12.69 43.70 73.54
C SER A 8 13.41 44.86 72.83
N GLU A 9 14.66 44.67 72.40
CA GLU A 9 15.46 45.72 71.75
C GLU A 9 15.04 46.00 70.29
N GLU A 10 14.62 45.00 69.52
CA GLU A 10 14.19 45.21 68.11
C GLU A 10 12.87 45.99 68.01
N GLN A 11 12.01 45.85 69.02
CA GLN A 11 10.71 46.51 69.13
C GLN A 11 10.81 47.97 69.60
N MET A 12 11.98 48.42 70.05
CA MET A 12 12.21 49.77 70.54
C MET A 12 12.85 50.65 69.46
N CYS A 13 12.43 51.92 69.40
CA CYS A 13 13.06 52.92 68.56
C CYS A 13 14.43 53.28 69.15
N GLY A 14 15.50 53.09 68.38
CA GLY A 14 16.86 53.43 68.83
C GLY A 14 17.04 54.91 69.17
N THR A 15 16.32 55.80 68.48
CA THR A 15 16.40 57.26 68.68
C THR A 15 15.56 57.74 69.87
N HIS A 16 14.30 57.30 69.94
CA HIS A 16 13.33 57.83 70.92
C HIS A 16 13.16 56.96 72.16
N ARG A 17 13.72 55.74 72.15
CA ARG A 17 13.52 54.72 73.20
C ARG A 17 12.04 54.45 73.50
N GLU A 18 11.19 54.56 72.47
CA GLU A 18 9.76 54.22 72.50
C GLU A 18 9.49 52.93 71.75
N THR A 19 8.46 52.18 72.16
CA THR A 19 8.01 50.99 71.43
C THR A 19 7.48 51.39 70.05
N LYS A 20 7.92 50.68 69.02
CA LYS A 20 7.39 50.82 67.66
C LYS A 20 6.02 50.15 67.60
N LYS A 21 4.95 50.94 67.46
CA LYS A 21 3.56 50.46 67.42
C LYS A 21 2.84 50.81 66.11
N ILE A 22 3.54 51.48 65.20
CA ILE A 22 2.99 51.98 63.94
C ILE A 22 3.71 51.30 62.79
N PHE A 23 2.96 50.78 61.83
CA PHE A 23 3.48 50.26 60.57
C PHE A 23 3.35 51.31 59.46
N CYS A 24 4.44 51.56 58.74
CA CYS A 24 4.45 52.36 57.52
C CYS A 24 4.21 51.47 56.29
N GLU A 25 3.09 51.69 55.58
CA GLU A 25 2.72 50.87 54.41
C GLU A 25 3.68 51.05 53.24
N VAL A 26 4.29 52.24 53.11
CA VAL A 26 5.20 52.59 52.00
C VAL A 26 6.56 51.93 52.20
N ASP A 27 7.18 52.15 53.35
CA ASP A 27 8.54 51.68 53.63
C ASP A 27 8.58 50.26 54.20
N ARG A 28 7.41 49.69 54.54
CA ARG A 28 7.25 48.38 55.17
C ARG A 28 8.06 48.24 56.47
N SER A 29 8.10 49.32 57.25
CA SER A 29 8.88 49.44 58.48
C SER A 29 7.98 49.69 59.70
N LEU A 30 8.52 49.41 60.89
CA LEU A 30 7.89 49.68 62.18
C LEU A 30 8.46 50.96 62.80
N LEU A 31 7.57 51.88 63.18
CA LEU A 31 7.88 53.21 63.70
C LEU A 31 7.29 53.38 65.10
N CYS A 32 7.98 54.16 65.96
CA CYS A 32 7.34 54.75 67.14
C CYS A 32 6.51 55.98 66.73
N LEU A 33 5.76 56.55 67.68
CA LEU A 33 4.87 57.67 67.41
C LEU A 33 5.63 58.89 66.87
N LEU A 34 6.79 59.21 67.48
CA LEU A 34 7.63 60.33 67.06
C LEU A 34 8.23 60.13 65.64
N CYS A 35 8.73 58.93 65.33
CA CYS A 35 9.24 58.62 63.98
C CYS A 35 8.15 58.72 62.90
N SER A 36 6.91 58.33 63.21
CA SER A 36 5.79 58.42 62.25
C SER A 36 5.45 59.87 61.88
N SER A 37 5.80 60.85 62.71
CA SER A 37 5.58 62.28 62.46
C SER A 37 6.81 62.99 61.90
N SER A 38 7.93 62.28 61.71
CA SER A 38 9.14 62.84 61.13
C SER A 38 8.93 63.30 59.69
N GLN A 39 9.75 64.25 59.22
CA GLN A 39 9.68 64.77 57.85
C GLN A 39 9.71 63.65 56.79
N GLU A 40 10.42 62.56 57.07
CA GLU A 40 10.57 61.40 56.19
C GLU A 40 9.26 60.61 56.01
N HIS A 41 8.50 60.40 57.10
CA HIS A 41 7.29 59.58 57.07
C HIS A 41 5.99 60.39 57.10
N ARG A 42 6.05 61.72 57.23
CA ARG A 42 4.88 62.60 57.42
C ARG A 42 3.76 62.41 56.39
N TYR A 43 4.10 62.00 55.17
CA TYR A 43 3.15 61.79 54.07
C TYR A 43 2.88 60.31 53.77
N HIS A 44 3.48 59.38 54.51
CA HIS A 44 3.27 57.95 54.32
C HIS A 44 1.98 57.49 55.01
N ARG A 45 1.38 56.43 54.48
CA ARG A 45 0.20 55.83 55.10
C ARG A 45 0.64 54.95 56.27
N HIS A 46 0.04 55.21 57.42
CA HIS A 46 0.37 54.54 58.68
C HIS A 46 -0.83 53.76 59.21
N ARG A 47 -0.57 52.63 59.87
CA ARG A 47 -1.57 51.89 60.64
C ARG A 47 -1.00 51.30 61.94
N PRO A 48 -1.83 51.05 62.95
CA PRO A 48 -1.44 50.19 64.07
C PRO A 48 -0.95 48.84 63.57
N ILE A 49 0.07 48.28 64.21
CA ILE A 49 0.66 46.99 63.82
C ILE A 49 -0.39 45.88 63.80
N GLU A 50 -1.27 45.86 64.80
CA GLU A 50 -2.30 44.84 64.95
C GLU A 50 -3.24 44.82 63.73
N TRP A 51 -3.66 46.00 63.26
CA TRP A 51 -4.55 46.13 62.11
C TRP A 51 -3.84 45.84 60.79
N ALA A 52 -2.61 46.31 60.61
CA ALA A 52 -1.82 46.02 59.42
C ALA A 52 -1.50 44.51 59.31
N ALA A 53 -1.12 43.88 60.43
CA ALA A 53 -0.86 42.46 60.50
C ALA A 53 -2.11 41.63 60.18
N GLU A 54 -3.27 42.03 60.70
CA GLU A 54 -4.52 41.31 60.43
C GLU A 54 -4.95 41.41 58.95
N GLU A 55 -4.88 42.60 58.35
CA GLU A 55 -5.15 42.76 56.91
C GLU A 55 -4.16 41.93 56.05
N HIS A 56 -2.88 41.87 56.44
CA HIS A 56 -1.90 41.04 55.75
C HIS A 56 -2.15 39.54 55.93
N ARG A 57 -2.56 39.09 57.12
CA ARG A 57 -2.98 37.69 57.35
C ARG A 57 -4.17 37.32 56.49
N GLU A 58 -5.18 38.20 56.39
CA GLU A 58 -6.34 37.95 55.54
C GLU A 58 -5.95 37.82 54.06
N LYS A 59 -5.08 38.71 53.55
CA LYS A 59 -4.54 38.60 52.19
C LYS A 59 -3.76 37.31 51.96
N LEU A 60 -2.98 36.86 52.95
CA LEU A 60 -2.27 35.59 52.89
C LEU A 60 -3.24 34.40 52.86
N LEU A 61 -4.28 34.40 53.71
CA LEU A 61 -5.31 33.36 53.73
C LEU A 61 -6.04 33.26 52.38
N GLN A 62 -6.43 34.40 51.80
CA GLN A 62 -7.02 34.43 50.46
C GLN A 62 -6.08 33.85 49.40
N LYS A 63 -4.77 34.13 49.50
CA LYS A 63 -3.78 33.57 48.57
C LYS A 63 -3.56 32.08 48.76
N MET A 64 -3.52 31.62 50.01
CA MET A 64 -3.44 30.19 50.34
C MET A 64 -4.67 29.44 49.81
N GLN A 65 -5.86 30.00 49.96
CA GLN A 65 -7.08 29.40 49.42
C GLN A 65 -7.02 29.26 47.89
N SER A 66 -6.65 30.33 47.18
CA SER A 66 -6.52 30.29 45.72
C SER A 66 -5.48 29.26 45.24
N LEU A 67 -4.34 29.16 45.94
CA LEU A 67 -3.32 28.15 45.64
C LEU A 67 -3.83 26.73 45.89
N TRP A 68 -4.58 26.51 46.98
CA TRP A 68 -5.18 25.23 47.30
C TRP A 68 -6.18 24.78 46.23
N GLU A 69 -7.06 25.69 45.78
CA GLU A 69 -8.00 25.42 44.69
C GLU A 69 -7.28 25.00 43.40
N LYS A 70 -6.19 25.70 43.06
CA LYS A 70 -5.35 25.36 41.90
C LYS A 70 -4.63 24.02 42.04
N ALA A 71 -4.19 23.67 43.25
CA ALA A 71 -3.60 22.36 43.52
C ALA A 71 -4.64 21.24 43.33
N CYS A 72 -5.87 21.42 43.82
CA CYS A 72 -6.96 20.47 43.62
C CYS A 72 -7.38 20.34 42.14
N GLU A 73 -7.41 21.44 41.39
CA GLU A 73 -7.65 21.43 39.94
C GLU A 73 -6.55 20.65 39.21
N ASN A 74 -5.28 20.93 39.52
CA ASN A 74 -4.16 20.23 38.88
C ASN A 74 -4.14 18.73 39.21
N HIS A 75 -4.51 18.36 40.44
CA HIS A 75 -4.64 16.95 40.81
C HIS A 75 -5.71 16.22 40.00
N ARG A 76 -6.86 16.88 39.72
CA ARG A 76 -7.89 16.34 38.82
C ARG A 76 -7.37 16.19 37.39
N ASN A 77 -6.66 17.19 36.88
CA ASN A 77 -6.06 17.13 35.53
C ASN A 77 -5.04 15.99 35.41
N LEU A 78 -4.22 15.76 36.45
CA LEU A 78 -3.28 14.65 36.50
C LEU A 78 -3.97 13.29 36.39
N ASN A 79 -5.12 13.12 37.05
CA ASN A 79 -5.91 11.89 36.95
C ASN A 79 -6.52 11.69 35.55
N VAL A 80 -6.95 12.79 34.90
CA VAL A 80 -7.42 12.77 33.50
C VAL A 80 -6.30 12.32 32.56
N GLU A 81 -5.10 12.89 32.67
CA GLU A 81 -3.96 12.52 31.82
C GLU A 81 -3.47 11.09 32.08
N THR A 82 -3.51 10.63 33.34
CA THR A 82 -3.21 9.24 33.69
C THR A 82 -4.18 8.28 33.02
N THR A 83 -5.48 8.60 33.05
CA THR A 83 -6.53 7.80 32.40
C THR A 83 -6.37 7.81 30.88
N ARG A 84 -6.13 8.99 30.29
CA ARG A 84 -5.91 9.15 28.84
C ARG A 84 -4.71 8.34 28.37
N THR A 85 -3.59 8.38 29.10
CA THR A 85 -2.38 7.62 28.78
C THR A 85 -2.67 6.11 28.77
N ARG A 86 -3.40 5.59 29.76
CA ARG A 86 -3.82 4.18 29.79
C ARG A 86 -4.70 3.83 28.60
N CYS A 87 -5.76 4.59 28.35
CA CYS A 87 -6.67 4.35 27.22
C CYS A 87 -5.95 4.40 25.88
N TRP A 88 -4.98 5.31 25.70
CA TRP A 88 -4.19 5.40 24.48
C TRP A 88 -3.32 4.15 24.28
N LYS A 89 -2.69 3.65 25.34
CA LYS A 89 -1.92 2.39 25.30
C LYS A 89 -2.80 1.21 24.89
N ASP A 90 -3.99 1.10 25.48
CA ASP A 90 -4.95 0.04 25.14
C ASP A 90 -5.43 0.16 23.69
N TYR A 91 -5.70 1.38 23.22
CA TYR A 91 -6.07 1.66 21.83
C TYR A 91 -4.96 1.23 20.86
N VAL A 92 -3.70 1.61 21.11
CA VAL A 92 -2.57 1.23 20.27
C VAL A 92 -2.41 -0.29 20.22
N ASN A 93 -2.51 -0.98 21.37
CA ASN A 93 -2.43 -2.44 21.42
C ASN A 93 -3.56 -3.10 20.62
N LEU A 94 -4.80 -2.64 20.78
CA LEU A 94 -5.94 -3.12 20.01
C LEU A 94 -5.73 -2.94 18.50
N ARG A 95 -5.19 -1.79 18.07
CA ARG A 95 -4.86 -1.53 16.66
C ARG A 95 -3.76 -2.44 16.14
N LEU A 96 -2.73 -2.69 16.94
CA LEU A 96 -1.64 -3.62 16.58
C LEU A 96 -2.17 -5.05 16.41
N GLU A 97 -3.02 -5.52 17.33
CA GLU A 97 -3.64 -6.85 17.25
C GLU A 97 -4.57 -6.97 16.04
N ALA A 98 -5.40 -5.95 15.77
CA ALA A 98 -6.27 -5.94 14.60
C ALA A 98 -5.47 -6.02 13.29
N ILE A 99 -4.39 -5.23 13.17
CA ILE A 99 -3.50 -5.28 11.98
C ILE A 99 -2.90 -6.68 11.85
N ARG A 100 -2.36 -7.26 12.93
CA ARG A 100 -1.80 -8.61 12.90
C ARG A 100 -2.83 -9.65 12.48
N ALA A 101 -4.05 -9.57 13.01
CA ALA A 101 -5.14 -10.49 12.67
C ALA A 101 -5.50 -10.42 11.19
N GLU A 102 -5.57 -9.22 10.58
CA GLU A 102 -5.83 -9.11 9.14
C GLU A 102 -4.69 -9.72 8.30
N TYR A 103 -3.42 -9.46 8.66
CA TYR A 103 -2.28 -10.04 7.95
C TYR A 103 -2.20 -11.57 8.11
N GLN A 104 -2.63 -12.12 9.24
CA GLN A 104 -2.68 -13.56 9.47
C GLN A 104 -3.72 -14.28 8.58
N LYS A 105 -4.75 -13.58 8.08
CA LYS A 105 -5.72 -14.17 7.14
C LYS A 105 -5.16 -14.28 5.72
N MET A 106 -4.19 -13.44 5.34
CA MET A 106 -3.67 -13.36 3.98
C MET A 106 -3.12 -14.68 3.40
N PRO A 107 -2.35 -15.50 4.15
CA PRO A 107 -1.87 -16.78 3.63
C PRO A 107 -2.98 -17.72 3.17
N ALA A 108 -4.10 -17.79 3.92
CA ALA A 108 -5.24 -18.62 3.54
C ALA A 108 -5.89 -18.14 2.24
N PHE A 109 -6.14 -16.83 2.12
CA PHE A 109 -6.68 -16.23 0.89
C PHE A 109 -5.78 -16.49 -0.33
N HIS A 110 -4.47 -16.28 -0.19
CA HIS A 110 -3.53 -16.52 -1.29
C HIS A 110 -3.46 -18.02 -1.67
N HIS A 111 -3.52 -18.92 -0.68
CA HIS A 111 -3.51 -20.36 -0.95
C HIS A 111 -4.77 -20.81 -1.67
N GLU A 112 -5.94 -20.31 -1.27
CA GLU A 112 -7.21 -20.60 -1.94
C GLU A 112 -7.23 -20.06 -3.38
N GLU A 113 -6.76 -18.83 -3.59
CA GLU A 113 -6.66 -18.23 -4.92
C GLU A 113 -5.70 -19.00 -5.84
N GLU A 114 -4.50 -19.35 -5.34
CA GLU A 114 -3.52 -20.15 -6.07
C GLU A 114 -4.13 -21.50 -6.49
N LYS A 115 -4.73 -22.21 -5.53
CA LYS A 115 -5.35 -23.51 -5.79
C LYS A 115 -6.45 -23.40 -6.85
N HIS A 116 -7.34 -22.40 -6.73
CA HIS A 116 -8.41 -22.17 -7.69
C HIS A 116 -7.86 -21.91 -9.11
N ASN A 117 -6.87 -21.02 -9.22
CA ASN A 117 -6.26 -20.68 -10.50
C ASN A 117 -5.58 -21.90 -11.15
N LEU A 118 -4.87 -22.72 -10.38
CA LEU A 118 -4.25 -23.96 -10.85
C LEU A 118 -5.28 -24.98 -11.32
N GLU A 119 -6.37 -25.17 -10.57
CA GLU A 119 -7.46 -26.08 -10.94
C GLU A 119 -8.17 -25.64 -12.22
N MET A 120 -8.49 -24.35 -12.34
CA MET A 120 -9.07 -23.76 -13.55
C MET A 120 -8.17 -23.97 -14.77
N LEU A 121 -6.87 -23.68 -14.64
CA LEU A 121 -5.92 -23.82 -15.74
C LEU A 121 -5.78 -25.29 -16.19
N LYS A 122 -5.71 -26.22 -15.24
CA LYS A 122 -5.70 -27.66 -15.53
C LYS A 122 -6.97 -28.10 -16.27
N LYS A 123 -8.14 -27.61 -15.85
CA LYS A 123 -9.42 -27.94 -16.50
C LYS A 123 -9.46 -27.42 -17.94
N LYS A 124 -9.19 -26.12 -18.15
CA LYS A 124 -9.14 -25.52 -19.49
C LYS A 124 -8.11 -26.20 -20.39
N GLY A 125 -6.94 -26.54 -19.85
CA GLY A 125 -5.91 -27.29 -20.56
C GLY A 125 -6.43 -28.64 -21.06
N LYS A 126 -7.11 -29.42 -20.21
CA LYS A 126 -7.72 -30.70 -20.61
C LYS A 126 -8.74 -30.54 -21.74
N GLU A 127 -9.59 -29.52 -21.67
CA GLU A 127 -10.58 -29.22 -22.71
C GLU A 127 -9.92 -28.84 -24.04
N ILE A 128 -8.85 -28.04 -24.00
CA ILE A 128 -8.06 -27.69 -25.19
C ILE A 128 -7.40 -28.93 -25.79
N PHE A 129 -6.74 -29.77 -24.97
CA PHE A 129 -6.10 -30.99 -25.45
C PHE A 129 -7.11 -31.95 -26.09
N HIS A 130 -8.31 -32.07 -25.51
CA HIS A 130 -9.37 -32.88 -26.11
C HIS A 130 -9.78 -32.35 -27.50
N ARG A 131 -9.99 -31.03 -27.64
CA ARG A 131 -10.31 -30.42 -28.94
C ARG A 131 -9.19 -30.57 -29.96
N LEU A 132 -7.94 -30.43 -29.54
CA LEU A 132 -6.77 -30.64 -30.40
C LEU A 132 -6.69 -32.10 -30.88
N HIS A 133 -6.95 -33.06 -29.99
CA HIS A 133 -6.99 -34.47 -30.35
C HIS A 133 -8.09 -34.75 -31.39
N LEU A 134 -9.29 -34.20 -31.21
CA LEU A 134 -10.38 -34.31 -32.19
C LEU A 134 -10.03 -33.65 -33.53
N SER A 135 -9.41 -32.47 -33.50
CA SER A 135 -8.95 -31.75 -34.70
C SER A 135 -7.91 -32.58 -35.47
N LYS A 136 -6.91 -33.14 -34.76
CA LYS A 136 -5.90 -34.04 -35.33
C LYS A 136 -6.54 -35.28 -35.96
N ALA A 137 -7.48 -35.93 -35.28
CA ALA A 137 -8.17 -37.11 -35.80
C ALA A 137 -8.97 -36.78 -37.07
N LYS A 138 -9.65 -35.62 -37.10
CA LYS A 138 -10.37 -35.13 -38.28
C LYS A 138 -9.45 -34.89 -39.48
N MET A 139 -8.28 -34.30 -39.24
CA MET A 139 -7.27 -34.08 -40.29
C MET A 139 -6.67 -35.38 -40.80
N ALA A 140 -6.31 -36.30 -39.90
CA ALA A 140 -5.80 -37.61 -40.27
C ALA A 140 -6.82 -38.36 -41.14
N HIS A 141 -8.10 -38.38 -40.74
CA HIS A 141 -9.15 -38.97 -41.55
C HIS A 141 -9.30 -38.29 -42.93
N ARG A 142 -9.20 -36.96 -43.01
CA ARG A 142 -9.25 -36.26 -44.29
C ARG A 142 -8.07 -36.57 -45.19
N MET A 143 -6.88 -36.74 -44.62
CA MET A 143 -5.68 -37.18 -45.36
C MET A 143 -5.88 -38.55 -46.00
N GLU A 144 -6.50 -39.49 -45.29
CA GLU A 144 -6.83 -40.82 -45.84
C GLU A 144 -7.81 -40.73 -47.02
N ILE A 145 -8.87 -39.90 -46.91
CA ILE A 145 -9.83 -39.68 -48.01
C ILE A 145 -9.13 -39.08 -49.24
N LEU A 146 -8.26 -38.08 -49.04
CA LEU A 146 -7.52 -37.45 -50.12
C LEU A 146 -6.57 -38.43 -50.80
N ARG A 147 -5.89 -39.28 -50.02
CA ARG A 147 -5.01 -40.31 -50.57
C ARG A 147 -5.78 -41.34 -51.39
N GLY A 148 -6.91 -41.82 -50.90
CA GLY A 148 -7.77 -42.74 -51.65
C GLY A 148 -8.28 -42.13 -52.96
N MET A 149 -8.70 -40.86 -52.93
CA MET A 149 -9.11 -40.15 -54.15
C MET A 149 -7.94 -39.98 -55.15
N TYR A 150 -6.74 -39.69 -54.65
CA TYR A 150 -5.53 -39.62 -55.48
C TYR A 150 -5.23 -40.99 -56.13
N GLU A 151 -5.33 -42.08 -55.38
CA GLU A 151 -5.14 -43.44 -55.89
C GLU A 151 -6.18 -43.79 -56.97
N GLU A 152 -7.48 -43.51 -56.73
CA GLU A 152 -8.54 -43.72 -57.73
C GLU A 152 -8.30 -42.91 -59.02
N LEU A 153 -7.88 -41.65 -58.90
CA LEU A 153 -7.53 -40.81 -60.06
C LEU A 153 -6.31 -41.37 -60.81
N ASN A 154 -5.28 -41.78 -60.07
CA ASN A 154 -4.08 -42.37 -60.65
C ASN A 154 -4.38 -43.69 -61.38
N GLU A 155 -5.22 -44.56 -60.82
CA GLU A 155 -5.69 -45.77 -61.50
C GLU A 155 -6.50 -45.45 -62.77
N MET A 156 -7.39 -44.47 -62.71
CA MET A 156 -8.20 -44.03 -63.86
C MET A 156 -7.32 -43.57 -65.03
N CYS A 157 -6.19 -42.89 -64.75
CA CYS A 157 -5.24 -42.46 -65.79
C CYS A 157 -4.60 -43.63 -66.57
N HIS A 158 -4.60 -44.84 -66.03
CA HIS A 158 -4.02 -46.03 -66.67
C HIS A 158 -5.08 -46.93 -67.33
N LYS A 159 -6.36 -46.57 -67.28
CA LYS A 159 -7.44 -47.34 -67.91
C LYS A 159 -7.52 -47.13 -69.43
N PRO A 160 -8.10 -48.08 -70.20
CA PRO A 160 -8.35 -47.90 -71.62
C PRO A 160 -9.22 -46.66 -71.91
N ASP A 161 -8.99 -46.00 -73.04
CA ASP A 161 -9.63 -44.73 -73.43
C ASP A 161 -11.16 -44.74 -73.27
N VAL A 162 -11.82 -45.84 -73.65
CA VAL A 162 -13.29 -45.96 -73.58
C VAL A 162 -13.78 -45.97 -72.13
N GLU A 163 -13.13 -46.69 -71.22
CA GLU A 163 -13.50 -46.73 -69.80
C GLU A 163 -13.24 -45.39 -69.12
N LEU A 164 -12.11 -44.75 -69.43
CA LEU A 164 -11.78 -43.42 -68.92
C LEU A 164 -12.85 -42.41 -69.35
N LEU A 165 -13.18 -42.34 -70.64
CA LEU A 165 -14.16 -41.38 -71.17
C LEU A 165 -15.57 -41.60 -70.58
N GLN A 166 -15.96 -42.85 -70.31
CA GLN A 166 -17.26 -43.15 -69.70
C GLN A 166 -17.33 -42.75 -68.21
N ALA A 167 -16.22 -42.87 -67.47
CA ALA A 167 -16.20 -42.62 -66.02
C ALA A 167 -15.67 -41.22 -65.63
N PHE A 168 -15.08 -40.46 -66.56
CA PHE A 168 -14.38 -39.20 -66.29
C PHE A 168 -15.24 -38.17 -65.55
N GLY A 169 -16.50 -38.00 -65.95
CA GLY A 169 -17.41 -37.04 -65.32
C GLY A 169 -17.70 -37.34 -63.85
N ASP A 170 -17.94 -38.62 -63.52
CA ASP A 170 -18.25 -39.05 -62.16
C ASP A 170 -17.03 -38.91 -61.22
N ILE A 171 -15.86 -39.39 -61.66
CA ILE A 171 -14.64 -39.31 -60.84
C ILE A 171 -14.21 -37.85 -60.62
N LEU A 172 -14.36 -36.98 -61.62
CA LEU A 172 -14.05 -35.56 -61.47
C LEU A 172 -14.98 -34.90 -60.45
N HIS A 173 -16.29 -35.11 -60.55
CA HIS A 173 -17.27 -34.58 -59.60
C HIS A 173 -17.02 -35.08 -58.16
N ARG A 174 -16.69 -36.37 -57.99
CA ARG A 174 -16.31 -36.93 -56.68
C ARG A 174 -15.03 -36.31 -56.14
N SER A 175 -14.03 -36.05 -56.99
CA SER A 175 -12.77 -35.42 -56.59
C SER A 175 -12.96 -33.97 -56.12
N GLU A 176 -13.76 -33.18 -56.84
CA GLU A 176 -14.12 -31.81 -56.47
C GLU A 176 -14.87 -31.78 -55.13
N SER A 177 -15.79 -32.73 -54.92
CA SER A 177 -16.50 -32.89 -53.66
C SER A 177 -15.56 -33.14 -52.47
N VAL A 178 -14.46 -33.88 -52.68
CA VAL A 178 -13.42 -34.11 -51.67
C VAL A 178 -12.56 -32.87 -51.41
N LEU A 179 -12.56 -31.85 -52.27
CA LEU A 179 -11.80 -30.61 -52.04
C LEU A 179 -12.59 -29.54 -51.28
N LEU A 180 -13.92 -29.53 -51.35
CA LEU A 180 -14.77 -28.44 -50.84
C LEU A 180 -14.72 -28.19 -49.32
N HIS A 181 -14.22 -29.13 -48.51
CA HIS A 181 -14.24 -29.02 -47.04
C HIS A 181 -12.95 -29.48 -46.35
N MET A 182 -11.90 -28.67 -46.45
CA MET A 182 -10.64 -28.92 -45.75
C MET A 182 -10.71 -28.48 -44.27
N PRO A 183 -10.38 -29.37 -43.31
CA PRO A 183 -10.32 -29.01 -41.91
C PRO A 183 -9.16 -28.03 -41.67
N GLN A 184 -9.41 -27.00 -40.85
CA GLN A 184 -8.39 -26.02 -40.46
C GLN A 184 -7.78 -26.37 -39.09
N PRO A 185 -6.49 -26.05 -38.87
CA PRO A 185 -5.86 -26.17 -37.56
C PRO A 185 -6.59 -25.33 -36.52
N LEU A 186 -6.72 -25.90 -35.32
CA LEU A 186 -7.22 -25.15 -34.17
C LEU A 186 -6.12 -24.22 -33.66
N ASN A 187 -6.42 -22.94 -33.44
CA ASN A 187 -5.55 -22.01 -32.71
C ASN A 187 -6.10 -21.84 -31.28
N PRO A 188 -5.62 -22.64 -30.29
CA PRO A 188 -6.12 -22.54 -28.94
C PRO A 188 -5.52 -21.35 -28.19
N GLU A 189 -6.37 -20.60 -27.51
CA GLU A 189 -5.95 -19.60 -26.53
C GLU A 189 -6.05 -20.15 -25.11
N LEU A 190 -4.99 -19.96 -24.32
CA LEU A 190 -4.96 -20.29 -22.90
C LEU A 190 -4.49 -19.07 -22.12
N SER A 191 -5.39 -18.50 -21.33
CA SER A 191 -5.07 -17.41 -20.42
C SER A 191 -4.97 -17.93 -18.97
N ALA A 192 -3.99 -17.41 -18.23
CA ALA A 192 -3.95 -17.56 -16.79
C ALA A 192 -5.04 -16.71 -16.12
N GLY A 193 -5.48 -17.11 -14.93
CA GLY A 193 -6.32 -16.27 -14.09
C GLY A 193 -5.53 -15.08 -13.52
N PRO A 194 -6.19 -13.95 -13.20
CA PRO A 194 -5.53 -12.85 -12.53
C PRO A 194 -5.10 -13.26 -11.11
N ILE A 195 -4.03 -12.65 -10.60
CA ILE A 195 -3.63 -12.72 -9.19
C ILE A 195 -4.04 -11.41 -8.52
N THR A 196 -4.90 -11.51 -7.51
CA THR A 196 -5.57 -10.35 -6.90
C THR A 196 -4.56 -9.42 -6.22
N GLY A 197 -4.63 -8.14 -6.59
CA GLY A 197 -3.76 -7.09 -6.07
C GLY A 197 -2.28 -7.25 -6.45
N LEU A 198 -1.90 -8.21 -7.31
CA LEU A 198 -0.52 -8.36 -7.77
C LEU A 198 -0.10 -7.14 -8.59
N ARG A 199 -0.94 -6.72 -9.55
CA ARG A 199 -0.69 -5.53 -10.37
C ARG A 199 -0.52 -4.29 -9.52
N ASP A 200 -1.37 -4.09 -8.51
CA ASP A 200 -1.30 -2.90 -7.64
C ASP A 200 -0.04 -2.90 -6.77
N ARG A 201 0.35 -4.07 -6.24
CA ARG A 201 1.61 -4.24 -5.51
C ARG A 201 2.83 -3.99 -6.39
N LEU A 202 2.84 -4.55 -7.61
CA LEU A 202 3.95 -4.41 -8.55
C LEU A 202 4.05 -3.00 -9.13
N ASN A 203 2.93 -2.30 -9.31
CA ASN A 203 2.92 -0.92 -9.78
C ASN A 203 3.65 0.05 -8.84
N GLN A 204 3.83 -0.28 -7.56
CA GLN A 204 4.65 0.51 -6.64
C GLN A 204 6.14 0.52 -7.02
N PHE A 205 6.58 -0.46 -7.80
CA PHE A 205 7.95 -0.63 -8.27
C PHE A 205 8.10 -0.33 -9.76
N ARG A 206 7.07 0.24 -10.38
CA ARG A 206 7.00 0.38 -11.83
C ARG A 206 8.10 1.30 -12.36
N VAL A 207 8.86 0.80 -13.34
CA VAL A 207 9.85 1.59 -14.08
C VAL A 207 9.54 1.60 -15.57
N HIS A 208 9.97 2.67 -16.23
CA HIS A 208 9.90 2.76 -17.68
C HIS A 208 11.16 2.11 -18.26
N ILE A 209 10.99 0.98 -18.95
CA ILE A 209 12.07 0.36 -19.72
C ILE A 209 11.92 0.83 -21.17
N THR A 210 13.01 1.37 -21.71
CA THR A 210 13.12 1.70 -23.13
C THR A 210 13.92 0.58 -23.78
N LEU A 211 13.44 0.05 -24.90
CA LEU A 211 14.17 -0.94 -25.69
C LEU A 211 15.02 -0.21 -26.74
N HIS A 212 16.28 -0.61 -26.91
CA HIS A 212 17.10 -0.12 -28.01
C HIS A 212 16.62 -0.77 -29.32
N HIS A 213 16.38 0.05 -30.34
CA HIS A 213 16.09 -0.39 -31.69
C HIS A 213 17.42 -0.68 -32.41
N GLU A 214 17.94 -1.90 -32.29
CA GLU A 214 18.97 -2.39 -33.20
C GLU A 214 18.36 -3.47 -34.10
N GLU A 215 18.17 -3.08 -35.36
CA GLU A 215 17.92 -3.87 -36.57
C GLU A 215 17.25 -5.24 -36.36
N ALA A 216 15.92 -5.22 -36.28
CA ALA A 216 15.11 -6.41 -36.47
C ALA A 216 15.19 -6.87 -37.94
N ASN A 217 15.70 -8.08 -38.17
CA ASN A 217 15.59 -8.79 -39.45
C ASN A 217 14.10 -8.91 -39.87
N ASN A 218 13.90 -8.99 -41.19
CA ASN A 218 12.68 -8.74 -41.99
C ASN A 218 11.32 -9.39 -41.60
N ASP A 219 11.18 -10.05 -40.45
CA ASP A 219 9.94 -10.70 -40.02
C ASP A 219 9.28 -10.06 -38.78
N ILE A 220 9.75 -8.88 -38.36
CA ILE A 220 9.18 -8.14 -37.23
C ILE A 220 8.47 -6.88 -37.73
N PHE A 221 7.14 -6.91 -37.73
CA PHE A 221 6.31 -5.70 -37.81
C PHE A 221 6.00 -5.21 -36.40
N LEU A 222 6.73 -4.20 -35.92
CA LEU A 222 6.40 -3.48 -34.68
C LEU A 222 5.41 -2.37 -35.02
N TYR A 223 4.13 -2.58 -34.68
CA TYR A 223 3.14 -1.49 -34.66
C TYR A 223 3.31 -0.65 -33.39
N GLU A 224 3.01 0.65 -33.51
CA GLU A 224 3.07 1.63 -32.44
C GLU A 224 2.40 1.14 -31.14
N ILE A 225 3.08 1.40 -30.01
CA ILE A 225 2.79 0.95 -28.64
C ILE A 225 3.39 -0.43 -28.31
N LEU A 226 4.70 -0.39 -28.06
CA LEU A 226 5.62 -1.40 -27.53
C LEU A 226 5.10 -2.17 -26.29
N ARG A 227 4.11 -3.07 -26.44
CA ARG A 227 3.61 -3.94 -25.36
C ARG A 227 3.16 -5.35 -25.75
N SER A 228 3.31 -5.79 -27.00
CA SER A 228 2.89 -7.13 -27.42
C SER A 228 3.99 -7.84 -28.21
N MET A 229 4.28 -9.09 -27.79
CA MET A 229 5.10 -10.04 -28.54
C MET A 229 4.16 -11.11 -29.10
N CYS A 230 4.09 -11.23 -30.43
CA CYS A 230 3.39 -12.32 -31.11
C CYS A 230 4.41 -13.39 -31.49
N ILE A 231 4.20 -14.63 -31.04
CA ILE A 231 4.95 -15.79 -31.53
C ILE A 231 4.13 -16.35 -32.69
N GLY A 232 4.48 -15.95 -33.91
CA GLY A 232 3.97 -16.60 -35.11
C GLY A 232 4.82 -17.83 -35.43
N CYS A 233 4.18 -18.94 -35.79
CA CYS A 233 4.84 -19.94 -36.63
C CYS A 233 4.64 -19.49 -38.08
N ASP A 234 5.70 -19.53 -38.87
CA ASP A 234 5.70 -19.12 -40.28
C ASP A 234 4.46 -19.60 -41.03
N HIS A 235 3.68 -18.65 -41.55
CA HIS A 235 2.78 -18.88 -42.65
C HIS A 235 3.53 -18.59 -43.95
N GLN A 236 4.37 -19.52 -44.41
CA GLN A 236 4.74 -19.56 -45.82
C GLN A 236 4.79 -21.00 -46.34
N ASP A 237 3.99 -21.23 -47.37
CA ASP A 237 3.99 -22.39 -48.23
C ASP A 237 5.36 -22.57 -48.94
N VAL A 238 6.32 -23.30 -48.38
CA VAL A 238 7.42 -23.95 -49.13
C VAL A 238 7.96 -25.17 -48.35
N PRO A 239 8.24 -26.34 -48.99
CA PRO A 239 8.65 -27.55 -48.30
C PRO A 239 10.15 -27.55 -47.92
N TYR A 240 10.42 -27.99 -46.68
CA TYR A 240 11.70 -28.45 -46.13
C TYR A 240 12.93 -27.55 -46.33
N PHE A 241 13.40 -26.90 -45.26
CA PHE A 241 14.74 -27.08 -44.68
C PHE A 241 14.77 -26.50 -43.25
N THR A 242 15.65 -27.07 -42.43
CA THR A 242 15.86 -26.86 -40.99
C THR A 242 15.87 -25.39 -40.53
N ALA A 243 14.76 -24.90 -39.99
CA ALA A 243 14.75 -23.65 -39.21
C ALA A 243 14.99 -23.99 -37.73
N THR A 244 16.23 -23.82 -37.27
CA THR A 244 16.49 -23.70 -35.83
C THR A 244 15.82 -22.41 -35.35
N PRO A 245 15.00 -22.43 -34.28
CA PRO A 245 14.38 -21.21 -33.77
C PRO A 245 15.50 -20.32 -33.22
N ARG A 246 15.85 -19.25 -33.96
CA ARG A 246 16.75 -18.22 -33.45
C ARG A 246 16.03 -17.49 -32.32
N SER A 247 16.55 -17.62 -31.11
CA SER A 247 16.06 -16.89 -29.95
C SER A 247 16.22 -15.38 -30.18
N PHE A 248 15.11 -14.64 -30.17
CA PHE A 248 15.08 -13.19 -30.33
C PHE A 248 15.17 -12.55 -28.93
N LEU A 249 16.28 -11.88 -28.61
CA LEU A 249 16.44 -11.14 -27.36
C LEU A 249 16.82 -9.69 -27.67
N ALA A 250 15.98 -8.75 -27.24
CA ALA A 250 16.31 -7.33 -27.19
C ALA A 250 16.54 -6.91 -25.73
N TRP A 251 17.59 -6.14 -25.47
CA TRP A 251 17.92 -5.65 -24.13
C TRP A 251 17.31 -4.25 -23.88
N GLY A 252 16.89 -4.01 -22.64
CA GLY A 252 16.50 -2.67 -22.17
C GLY A 252 17.72 -1.78 -21.92
N VAL A 253 17.59 -0.47 -22.17
CA VAL A 253 18.67 0.51 -22.01
C VAL A 253 19.03 0.73 -20.52
N GLN A 254 18.06 0.53 -19.64
CA GLN A 254 18.21 0.79 -18.21
C GLN A 254 18.98 -0.33 -17.50
N THR A 255 19.96 0.05 -16.68
CA THR A 255 20.67 -0.83 -15.76
C THR A 255 20.29 -0.51 -14.31
N PHE A 256 19.98 -1.53 -13.54
CA PHE A 256 19.56 -1.42 -12.14
C PHE A 256 20.58 -2.10 -11.24
N THR A 257 21.13 -1.37 -10.27
CA THR A 257 22.23 -1.86 -9.40
C THR A 257 21.79 -2.27 -8.00
N SER A 258 20.59 -1.87 -7.56
CA SER A 258 19.98 -2.28 -6.27
C SER A 258 18.51 -1.90 -6.21
N GLY A 259 17.67 -2.59 -5.44
CA GLY A 259 16.25 -2.24 -5.26
C GLY A 259 15.28 -3.22 -5.92
N LYS A 260 13.98 -2.83 -5.99
CA LYS A 260 12.91 -3.61 -6.63
C LYS A 260 12.34 -2.82 -7.80
N TYR A 261 12.19 -3.47 -8.95
CA TYR A 261 11.76 -2.88 -10.20
C TYR A 261 10.76 -3.79 -10.91
N TYR A 262 9.69 -3.22 -11.48
CA TYR A 262 8.64 -3.91 -12.25
C TYR A 262 8.38 -3.21 -13.58
#